data_AF-A0A7Z7M0J1-F1
#
_entry.id   AF-A0A7Z7M0J1-F1
#
_cell.length_a   1.000
_cell.length_b   1.000
_cell.length_c   1.000
_cell.angle_alpha   90.00
_cell.angle_beta   90.00
_cell.angle_gamma   90.00
#
_symmetry.space_group_name_H-M   'P 1'
#
loop_
_entity.id
_entity.type
_entity.pdbx_description
1 polymer ?
#
loop_
_entity_poly.entity_id
_entity_poly.type
_entity_poly.pdbx_seq_one_letter_code
_entity_poly.pdbx_strand_id
1 'polypeptide(L)' 'MMLFEDPTYLIIAFAVFAVLNVVTIRDILKNKNLSKRQRNNYIWLQFGLPIIGAIIYFSEKSDKSLHLKK' A
#
# COMPACT_ATOMS: atom_id res chain seq x y z
N MET A 1 12.28 -20.61 -1.89
CA MET A 1 11.92 -19.69 -0.78
C MET A 1 12.90 -18.53 -0.90
N MET A 2 12.56 -17.30 -1.27
CA MET A 2 11.34 -16.50 -1.11
C MET A 2 10.81 -15.97 -2.46
N LEU A 3 9.49 -15.82 -2.59
CA LEU A 3 8.82 -15.18 -3.73
C LEU A 3 9.00 -13.63 -3.78
N PHE A 4 9.83 -13.06 -2.90
CA PHE A 4 9.89 -11.63 -2.59
C PHE A 4 11.19 -10.92 -3.00
N GLU A 5 12.09 -11.59 -3.73
CA GLU A 5 13.35 -10.96 -4.14
C GLU A 5 13.15 -10.01 -5.32
N ASP A 6 12.32 -10.39 -6.29
CA ASP A 6 12.10 -9.61 -7.50
C ASP A 6 11.11 -8.46 -7.24
N PRO A 7 11.56 -7.19 -7.37
CA PRO A 7 10.73 -6.01 -7.15
C PRO A 7 9.50 -5.96 -8.07
N THR A 8 9.52 -6.68 -9.20
CA THR A 8 8.40 -6.77 -10.13
C THR A 8 7.17 -7.41 -9.49
N TYR A 9 7.33 -8.48 -8.69
CA TYR A 9 6.21 -9.11 -8.00
C TYR A 9 5.59 -8.20 -6.93
N LEU A 10 6.41 -7.40 -6.26
CA LEU A 10 5.93 -6.41 -5.29
C LEU A 10 5.13 -5.30 -5.97
N ILE A 11 5.56 -4.82 -7.14
CA ILE A 11 4.82 -3.83 -7.91
C ILE A 11 3.48 -4.42 -8.39
N ILE A 12 3.49 -5.66 -8.91
CA ILE A 12 2.27 -6.35 -9.33
C ILE A 12 1.32 -6.54 -8.14
N ALA A 13 1.82 -7.00 -6.98
CA ALA A 13 1.03 -7.17 -5.77
C ALA A 13 0.42 -5.83 -5.30
N PHE A 14 1.19 -4.74 -5.37
CA PHE A 14 0.70 -3.40 -5.03
C PHE A 14 -0.38 -2.91 -6.00
N ALA A 15 -0.22 -3.18 -7.30
CA ALA A 15 -1.22 -2.84 -8.31
C ALA A 15 -2.53 -3.62 -8.13
N VAL A 16 -2.44 -4.94 -7.89
CA VAL A 16 -3.62 -5.78 -7.59
C VAL A 16 -4.30 -5.31 -6.30
N PHE A 17 -3.52 -5.02 -5.26
CA PHE A 17 -4.02 -4.44 -4.01
C PHE A 17 -4.76 -3.12 -4.27
N ALA A 18 -4.19 -2.20 -5.04
CA ALA A 18 -4.82 -0.93 -5.35
C ALA A 18 -6.18 -1.10 -6.06
N VAL A 19 -6.26 -1.99 -7.06
CA VAL A 19 -7.50 -2.27 -7.80
C VAL A 19 -8.58 -2.86 -6.89
N LEU A 20 -8.23 -3.85 -6.06
CA LEU A 20 -9.19 -4.49 -5.14
C LEU A 20 -9.79 -3.50 -4.15
N ASN A 21 -9.01 -2.51 -3.72
CA ASN A 21 -9.47 -1.53 -2.74
C ASN A 21 -10.36 -0.40 -3.31
N VAL A 22 -10.45 -0.25 -4.64
CA VAL A 22 -11.33 0.77 -5.26
C VAL A 22 -12.80 0.54 -4.89
N VAL A 23 -13.24 -0.73 -4.89
CA VAL A 23 -14.61 -1.10 -4.50
C VAL A 23 -14.84 -0.79 -3.02
N THR A 24 -13.88 -1.15 -2.17
CA THR A 24 -13.94 -0.87 -0.73
C THR A 24 -14.04 0.62 -0.42
N ILE A 25 -13.29 1.50 -1.12
CA ILE A 25 -13.41 2.96 -0.97
C ILE A 25 -14.82 3.42 -1.34
N ARG A 26 -15.32 2.95 -2.49
CA ARG A 26 -16.65 3.33 -2.98
C ARG A 26 -17.72 3.01 -1.94
N ASP A 27 -17.63 1.85 -1.32
CA ASP A 27 -18.56 1.41 -0.29
C ASP A 27 -18.42 2.25 0.99
N ILE A 28 -17.19 2.54 1.44
CA ILE A 28 -16.93 3.43 2.59
C ILE A 28 -17.51 4.83 2.36
N LEU A 29 -17.30 5.41 1.16
CA LEU A 29 -17.78 6.76 0.83
C LEU A 29 -19.30 6.83 0.77
N LYS A 30 -19.95 5.78 0.23
CA LYS A 30 -21.41 5.68 0.13
C LYS A 30 -22.09 5.29 1.44
N ASN A 31 -21.34 4.76 2.41
CA ASN A 31 -21.89 4.34 3.69
C ASN A 31 -22.41 5.53 4.50
N LYS A 32 -23.73 5.65 4.58
CA LYS A 32 -24.42 6.72 5.33
C LYS A 32 -24.30 6.56 6.85
N ASN A 33 -23.97 5.37 7.35
CA ASN A 33 -23.82 5.09 8.78
C ASN A 33 -22.48 5.58 9.34
N LEU A 34 -21.53 5.95 8.48
CA LEU A 34 -20.25 6.48 8.90
C LEU A 34 -20.25 8.01 8.88
N SER A 35 -19.76 8.62 9.95
CA SER A 35 -19.44 10.05 9.96
C SER A 35 -18.32 10.37 8.96
N LYS A 36 -18.22 11.62 8.53
CA LYS A 36 -17.15 12.09 7.60
C LYS A 36 -15.75 11.75 8.13
N ARG A 37 -15.54 11.86 9.45
CA ARG A 37 -14.27 11.50 10.10
C ARG A 37 -14.00 10.00 10.06
N GLN A 38 -15.01 9.17 10.32
CA GLN A 38 -14.86 7.71 10.23
C GLN A 38 -14.54 7.27 8.80
N ARG A 39 -15.22 7.82 7.79
CA ARG A 39 -14.92 7.51 6.37
C ARG A 39 -13.47 7.84 6.02
N ASN A 40 -12.99 9.01 6.43
CA ASN A 40 -11.58 9.38 6.23
C ASN A 40 -10.62 8.43 6.96
N ASN A 41 -10.90 8.05 8.20
CA ASN A 41 -10.07 7.11 8.94
C ASN A 41 -10.00 5.74 8.23
N TYR A 42 -11.12 5.23 7.73
CA TYR A 42 -11.13 3.98 6.97
C TYR A 42 -10.31 4.06 5.68
N ILE A 43 -10.42 5.17 4.94
CA ILE A 43 -9.61 5.40 3.73
C ILE A 43 -8.11 5.48 4.10
N TRP A 44 -7.76 6.18 5.17
CA TRP A 44 -6.39 6.24 5.68
C TRP A 44 -5.85 4.89 6.12
N LEU A 45 -6.68 4.06 6.76
CA LEU A 45 -6.30 2.71 7.16
C LEU A 45 -6.06 1.82 5.93
N GLN A 46 -6.90 1.96 4.90
CA GLN A 46 -6.85 1.11 3.71
C GLN A 46 -5.73 1.50 2.73
N PHE A 47 -5.35 2.77 2.65
CA PHE A 47 -4.34 3.27 1.69
C PHE A 47 -3.12 3.90 2.35
N GLY A 48 -3.33 4.71 3.38
CA GLY A 48 -2.23 5.43 4.02
C GLY A 48 -1.21 4.49 4.64
N LEU A 49 -1.65 3.50 5.41
CA LEU A 49 -0.74 2.53 6.05
C LEU A 49 0.03 1.69 5.01
N PRO A 50 -0.60 1.08 3.99
CA PRO A 50 0.13 0.34 2.96
C PRO A 50 1.09 1.18 2.13
N ILE A 51 0.72 2.43 1.79
CA ILE A 51 1.61 3.33 1.05
C ILE A 51 2.85 3.66 1.89
N ILE A 52 2.67 3.99 3.18
CA ILE A 52 3.80 4.27 4.08
C ILE A 52 4.69 3.03 4.21
N GLY A 53 4.11 1.84 4.40
CA GLY A 53 4.85 0.59 4.47
C GLY A 53 5.65 0.29 3.19
N ALA A 54 5.06 0.55 2.02
CA ALA A 54 5.74 0.40 0.74
C ALA A 54 6.92 1.40 0.61
N ILE A 55 6.72 2.66 0.99
CA ILE A 55 7.79 3.67 0.98
C ILE A 55 8.95 3.23 1.87
N ILE A 56 8.69 2.77 3.08
CA ILE A 56 9.73 2.29 4.01
C ILE A 56 10.48 1.11 3.39
N TYR A 57 9.76 0.10 2.89
CA TYR A 57 10.35 -1.09 2.27
C TYR A 57 11.27 -0.75 1.09
N PHE A 58 10.80 0.10 0.17
CA PHE A 58 11.60 0.49 -0.99
C PHE A 58 12.76 1.42 -0.63
N SER A 59 12.60 2.26 0.39
CA SER A 59 13.68 3.12 0.90
C SER A 59 14.82 2.28 1.50
N GLU A 60 14.51 1.31 2.36
CA GLU A 60 15.51 0.41 2.94
C GLU A 60 16.22 -0.47 1.90
N LYS A 61 15.48 -0.96 0.90
CA LYS A 61 16.05 -1.80 -0.17
C LYS A 61 16.92 -0.99 -1.14
N SER A 62 16.57 0.28 -1.39
CA SER A 62 17.39 1.21 -2.17
C SER A 62 18.75 1.45 -1.51
N ASP A 63 18.77 1.70 -0.20
CA ASP A 63 20.00 1.98 0.56
C ASP A 63 20.95 0.77 0.58
N LYS A 64 20.44 -0.44 0.79
CA LYS A 64 21.25 -1.67 0.74
C LYS A 64 21.88 -1.92 -0.63
N SER A 65 21.19 -1.59 -1.73
CA SER A 65 21.77 -1.73 -3.07
C SER A 65 22.91 -0.74 -3.33
N LEU A 66 22.84 0.43 -2.69
CA LEU A 66 23.82 1.51 -2.84
C LEU A 66 25.12 1.19 -2.09
N HIS A 67 25.02 0.49 -0.95
CA HIS A 67 26.18 0.05 -0.16
C HIS A 67 26.93 -1.16 -0.75
N LEU A 68 26.27 -2.01 -1.56
CA LEU A 68 26.93 -3.14 -2.25
C LEU A 68 27.65 -2.74 -3.54
N LYS A 69 27.45 -1.51 -4.01
CA LYS A 69 28.05 -0.96 -5.24
C LYS A 69 29.32 -0.14 -5.00
N LYS A 70 29.80 -0.08 -3.75
CA LYS A 70 31.01 0.63 -3.35
C LYS A 70 32.20 -0.33 -3.24
#